data_AF-A0A539CV39-F1
#
_entry.id   AF-A0A539CV39-F1
#
_cell.length_a   1.000
_cell.length_b   1.000
_cell.length_c   1.000
_cell.angle_alpha   90.00
_cell.angle_beta   90.00
_cell.angle_gamma   90.00
#
_symmetry.space_group_name_H-M   'P 1'
#
loop_
_entity.id
_entity.type
_entity.pdbx_description
1 polymer ?
#
loop_
_entity_poly.entity_id
_entity_poly.type
_entity_poly.pdbx_seq_one_letter_code
_entity_poly.pdbx_strand_id
1 'polypeptide(L)'
;MDRTLLTAFAILAVALSMTFASDTEAENSNSPVGGARESVVWAWGSNYDGELGSFGEFHTPTQVQNLSGITAIAAGAGDSLALKNDGTVWAWGVNNLGQLGRGTDGPGTGGPIPRQVLNLSGVTAIAAGLSHSLAVGPPPTQLTVNKILVHPDHHHLRLFNLQVDGVTVRVNINSGSSGPLTMSPGNHTVGEIGGSGTLLGAFTIVIGGDCAANGAVNLAPGDHKICTITNYDTLGDCPSGQHCCGPGEGQQECQRCISDVQECQ
;
A
#
# COMPACT_ATOMS: atom_id res chain seq x y z
N MET A 1 -45.91 -34.26 -9.22
CA MET A 1 -44.90 -33.65 -10.11
C MET A 1 -45.30 -32.20 -10.31
N ASP A 2 -44.67 -31.30 -9.57
CA ASP A 2 -44.53 -29.90 -9.98
C ASP A 2 -43.22 -29.40 -9.35
N ARG A 3 -42.31 -28.91 -10.19
CA ARG A 3 -40.87 -28.68 -9.91
C ARG A 3 -40.55 -27.19 -9.84
N THR A 4 -41.52 -26.35 -9.46
CA THR A 4 -41.45 -24.90 -9.73
C THR A 4 -41.66 -23.99 -8.51
N LEU A 5 -41.51 -24.51 -7.28
CA LEU A 5 -41.75 -23.75 -6.03
C LEU A 5 -40.66 -23.91 -4.96
N LEU A 6 -39.39 -24.07 -5.37
CA LEU A 6 -38.23 -24.05 -4.46
C LEU A 6 -37.21 -22.97 -4.86
N THR A 7 -37.65 -21.73 -5.02
CA THR A 7 -36.76 -20.56 -5.16
C THR A 7 -37.44 -19.33 -4.55
N ALA A 8 -37.79 -19.40 -3.27
CA ALA A 8 -38.12 -18.22 -2.47
C ALA A 8 -37.86 -18.57 -1.01
N PHE A 9 -37.25 -17.65 -0.25
CA PHE A 9 -36.75 -17.81 1.12
C PHE A 9 -35.34 -18.37 1.27
N ALA A 10 -34.34 -17.53 0.97
CA ALA A 10 -33.18 -17.38 1.84
C ALA A 10 -32.57 -15.98 1.65
N ILE A 11 -32.84 -15.11 2.63
CA ILE A 11 -31.96 -14.04 3.11
C ILE A 11 -31.58 -12.97 2.07
N LEU A 12 -32.46 -11.98 1.93
CA LEU A 12 -32.05 -10.62 1.58
C LEU A 12 -31.25 -10.05 2.78
N ALA A 13 -29.99 -10.47 2.94
CA ALA A 13 -29.03 -9.74 3.75
C ALA A 13 -28.55 -8.58 2.88
N VAL A 14 -29.34 -7.51 2.83
CA VAL A 14 -28.73 -6.20 2.64
C VAL A 14 -27.73 -6.11 3.79
N ALA A 15 -26.44 -6.11 3.48
CA ALA A 15 -25.41 -5.68 4.40
C ALA A 15 -25.74 -4.21 4.74
N LEU A 16 -26.65 -4.01 5.69
CA LEU A 16 -26.70 -2.77 6.43
C LEU A 16 -25.32 -2.72 7.07
N SER A 17 -24.51 -1.74 6.67
CA SER A 17 -23.29 -1.41 7.40
C SER A 17 -23.71 -1.26 8.86
N MET A 18 -23.48 -2.29 9.68
CA MET A 18 -23.70 -2.20 11.12
C MET A 18 -22.56 -1.33 11.63
N THR A 19 -22.72 -0.02 11.56
CA THR A 19 -21.86 0.91 12.29
C THR A 19 -22.15 0.68 13.76
N PHE A 20 -21.25 0.01 14.48
CA PHE A 20 -21.29 -0.04 15.93
C PHE A 20 -21.09 1.40 16.43
N ALA A 21 -22.15 2.05 16.91
CA ALA A 21 -21.99 3.25 17.73
C ALA A 21 -21.33 2.80 19.05
N SER A 22 -20.18 3.37 19.40
CA SER A 22 -19.67 3.21 20.75
C SER A 22 -20.62 3.94 21.70
N ASP A 23 -21.28 3.23 22.61
CA ASP A 23 -22.10 3.86 23.63
C ASP A 23 -21.27 4.89 24.41
N THR A 24 -21.72 6.15 24.42
CA THR A 24 -21.30 7.15 25.40
C THR A 24 -21.79 6.69 26.77
N GLU A 25 -20.86 6.27 27.64
CA GLU A 25 -21.18 5.82 28.99
C GLU A 25 -21.81 6.96 29.83
N ALA A 26 -22.95 6.68 30.45
CA ALA A 26 -23.44 7.45 31.58
C ALA A 26 -22.65 7.02 32.82
N GLU A 27 -21.87 7.95 33.39
CA GLU A 27 -21.01 7.68 34.55
C GLU A 27 -21.80 7.18 35.76
N ASN A 28 -21.48 5.98 36.24
CA ASN A 28 -21.61 5.63 37.64
C ASN A 28 -20.22 5.30 38.20
N SER A 29 -19.91 5.91 39.33
CA SER A 29 -18.60 5.90 39.97
C SER A 29 -18.36 4.59 40.73
N ASN A 30 -18.16 3.47 40.02
CA ASN A 30 -17.37 2.33 40.52
C ASN A 30 -17.03 1.23 39.47
N SER A 31 -17.16 1.49 38.17
CA SER A 31 -16.74 0.51 37.16
C SER A 31 -15.22 0.57 36.91
N PRO A 32 -14.51 -0.58 36.82
CA PRO A 32 -13.14 -0.60 36.35
C PRO A 32 -13.11 -0.12 34.90
N VAL A 33 -12.25 0.87 34.63
CA VAL A 33 -12.08 1.57 33.36
C VAL A 33 -12.15 0.60 32.17
N GLY A 34 -13.14 0.82 31.31
CA GLY A 34 -13.48 -0.03 30.18
C GLY A 34 -12.34 -0.19 29.17
N GLY A 35 -11.81 -1.42 29.08
CA GLY A 35 -11.14 -1.86 27.86
C GLY A 35 -12.20 -2.14 26.80
N ALA A 36 -12.08 -1.54 25.62
CA ALA A 36 -12.95 -1.84 24.49
C ALA A 36 -13.03 -3.36 24.29
N ARG A 37 -14.24 -3.92 24.35
CA ARG A 37 -14.45 -5.35 24.05
C ARG A 37 -14.21 -5.54 22.55
N GLU A 38 -13.25 -6.37 22.17
CA GLU A 38 -13.04 -6.70 20.77
C GLU A 38 -14.26 -7.43 20.20
N SER A 39 -14.78 -6.95 19.07
CA SER A 39 -15.89 -7.60 18.36
C SER A 39 -15.45 -8.92 17.73
N VAL A 40 -16.29 -9.95 17.85
CA VAL A 40 -16.07 -11.31 17.33
C VAL A 40 -17.21 -11.76 16.42
N VAL A 41 -16.97 -12.74 15.54
CA VAL A 41 -17.99 -13.30 14.63
C VAL A 41 -18.61 -14.56 15.22
N TRP A 42 -19.93 -14.68 15.11
CA TRP A 42 -20.68 -15.90 15.41
C TRP A 42 -21.36 -16.40 14.14
N ALA A 43 -21.29 -17.70 13.87
CA ALA A 43 -21.87 -18.33 12.69
C ALA A 43 -22.68 -19.57 13.08
N TRP A 44 -23.74 -19.84 12.32
CA TRP A 44 -24.60 -21.02 12.44
C TRP A 44 -25.32 -21.28 11.12
N GLY A 45 -25.75 -22.52 10.86
CA GLY A 45 -26.46 -22.92 9.64
C GLY A 45 -25.79 -24.07 8.89
N SER A 46 -25.90 -24.05 7.56
CA SER A 46 -25.18 -24.94 6.65
C SER A 46 -23.68 -24.69 6.72
N ASN A 47 -22.86 -25.73 6.52
CA ASN A 47 -21.41 -25.62 6.49
C ASN A 47 -20.75 -26.54 5.45
N TYR A 48 -21.39 -26.75 4.30
CA TYR A 48 -20.89 -27.68 3.28
C TYR A 48 -19.55 -27.24 2.68
N ASP A 49 -19.34 -25.93 2.55
CA ASP A 49 -18.16 -25.32 1.95
C ASP A 49 -17.21 -24.73 3.00
N GLY A 50 -17.56 -24.85 4.28
CA GLY A 50 -16.82 -24.24 5.38
C GLY A 50 -17.20 -22.79 5.66
N GLU A 51 -18.33 -22.31 5.12
CA GLU A 51 -18.83 -20.94 5.25
C GLU A 51 -19.05 -20.48 6.70
N LEU A 52 -19.16 -21.40 7.67
CA LEU A 52 -19.23 -21.06 9.10
C LEU A 52 -17.86 -20.84 9.75
N GLY A 53 -16.75 -20.99 9.03
CA GLY A 53 -15.41 -20.77 9.57
C GLY A 53 -15.02 -21.82 10.62
N SER A 54 -15.51 -23.05 10.48
CA SER A 54 -15.30 -24.15 11.41
C SER A 54 -15.41 -25.52 10.73
N PHE A 55 -14.88 -26.58 11.36
CA PHE A 55 -14.81 -27.93 10.78
C PHE A 55 -16.08 -28.81 10.98
N GLY A 56 -17.25 -28.22 11.20
CA GLY A 56 -18.49 -28.98 11.43
C GLY A 56 -19.76 -28.14 11.26
N GLU A 57 -20.92 -28.79 11.21
CA GLU A 57 -22.21 -28.08 11.16
C GLU A 57 -22.63 -27.61 12.55
N PHE A 58 -23.14 -26.38 12.64
CA PHE A 58 -23.59 -25.79 13.89
C PHE A 58 -24.98 -25.18 13.70
N HIS A 59 -25.99 -25.79 14.32
CA HIS A 59 -27.36 -25.26 14.32
C HIS A 59 -27.63 -24.28 15.48
N THR A 60 -26.58 -23.95 16.24
CA THR A 60 -26.58 -22.93 17.29
C THR A 60 -25.39 -22.00 17.05
N PRO A 61 -25.48 -20.71 17.42
CA PRO A 61 -24.38 -19.77 17.22
C PRO A 61 -23.07 -20.28 17.82
N THR A 62 -22.04 -20.39 16.98
CA THR A 62 -20.68 -20.77 17.37
C THR A 62 -19.71 -19.67 16.97
N GLN A 63 -18.80 -19.32 17.86
CA GLN A 63 -17.79 -18.31 17.58
C GLN A 63 -16.81 -18.80 16.52
N VAL A 64 -16.62 -18.00 15.48
CA VAL A 64 -15.56 -18.21 14.48
C VAL A 64 -14.22 -17.89 15.14
N GLN A 65 -13.35 -18.89 15.20
CA GLN A 65 -12.09 -18.79 15.92
C GLN A 65 -11.07 -17.94 15.14
N ASN A 66 -10.14 -17.32 15.88
CA ASN A 66 -9.04 -16.51 15.33
C ASN A 66 -9.48 -15.25 14.55
N LEU A 67 -10.71 -14.79 14.75
CA LEU A 67 -11.22 -13.49 14.28
C LEU A 67 -11.66 -12.63 15.46
N SER A 68 -11.00 -11.48 15.62
CA SER A 68 -11.37 -10.43 16.57
C SER A 68 -11.15 -9.05 15.94
N GLY A 69 -11.67 -8.00 16.58
CA GLY A 69 -11.58 -6.63 16.09
C GLY A 69 -12.42 -6.38 14.83
N ILE A 70 -13.53 -7.09 14.66
CA ILE A 70 -14.34 -7.06 13.43
C ILE A 70 -15.29 -5.87 13.41
N THR A 71 -15.27 -5.10 12.32
CA THR A 71 -16.09 -3.91 12.12
C THR A 71 -17.22 -4.12 11.11
N ALA A 72 -17.08 -5.08 10.19
CA ALA A 72 -18.13 -5.49 9.26
C ALA A 72 -18.00 -6.95 8.84
N ILE A 73 -19.11 -7.54 8.40
CA ILE A 73 -19.17 -8.89 7.81
C ILE A 73 -20.02 -8.88 6.55
N ALA A 74 -19.76 -9.80 5.63
CA ALA A 74 -20.62 -10.07 4.47
C ALA A 74 -20.73 -11.58 4.25
N ALA A 75 -21.94 -12.06 3.99
CA ALA A 75 -22.22 -13.47 3.70
C ALA A 75 -22.52 -13.64 2.20
N GLY A 76 -21.72 -14.47 1.53
CA GLY A 76 -21.95 -14.91 0.16
C GLY A 76 -22.82 -16.18 0.11
N ALA A 77 -22.87 -16.83 -1.06
CA ALA A 77 -23.67 -18.05 -1.24
C ALA A 77 -23.07 -19.27 -0.53
N GLY A 78 -21.74 -19.35 -0.48
CA GLY A 78 -20.98 -20.38 0.21
C GLY A 78 -19.68 -19.86 0.80
N ASP A 79 -19.49 -18.55 0.80
CA ASP A 79 -18.31 -17.84 1.31
C ASP A 79 -18.72 -16.79 2.34
N SER A 80 -17.76 -16.33 3.11
CA SER A 80 -17.95 -15.28 4.10
C SER A 80 -16.73 -14.39 4.15
N LEU A 81 -17.00 -13.10 4.37
CA LEU A 81 -16.01 -12.04 4.48
C LEU A 81 -16.14 -11.35 5.84
N ALA A 82 -15.01 -10.94 6.40
CA ALA A 82 -14.95 -10.06 7.56
C ALA A 82 -13.94 -8.94 7.35
N LEU A 83 -14.31 -7.73 7.77
CA LEU A 83 -13.46 -6.55 7.80
C LEU A 83 -13.02 -6.31 9.25
N LYS A 84 -11.71 -6.23 9.47
CA LYS A 84 -11.13 -5.84 10.75
C LYS A 84 -10.98 -4.32 10.88
N ASN A 85 -10.86 -3.85 12.12
CA ASN A 85 -10.60 -2.45 12.47
C ASN A 85 -9.25 -1.93 11.95
N ASP A 86 -8.30 -2.81 11.66
CA ASP A 86 -7.02 -2.49 11.01
C ASP A 86 -7.13 -2.31 9.48
N GLY A 87 -8.34 -2.45 8.92
CA GLY A 87 -8.60 -2.31 7.49
C GLY A 87 -8.21 -3.54 6.66
N THR A 88 -7.91 -4.68 7.30
CA THR A 88 -7.67 -5.96 6.61
C THR A 88 -8.97 -6.73 6.38
N VAL A 89 -9.03 -7.44 5.24
CA VAL A 89 -10.17 -8.30 4.88
C VAL A 89 -9.77 -9.75 5.05
N TRP A 90 -10.69 -10.54 5.64
CA TRP A 90 -10.55 -11.97 5.86
C TRP A 90 -11.67 -12.70 5.14
N ALA A 91 -11.35 -13.83 4.53
CA ALA A 91 -12.29 -14.61 3.72
C ALA A 91 -12.17 -16.11 4.01
N TRP A 92 -13.29 -16.83 3.99
CA TRP A 92 -13.36 -18.30 4.13
C TRP A 92 -14.59 -18.87 3.42
N GLY A 93 -14.64 -20.20 3.27
CA GLY A 93 -15.71 -20.92 2.57
C GLY A 93 -15.33 -21.33 1.15
N VAL A 94 -16.31 -21.33 0.25
CA VAL A 94 -16.16 -21.73 -1.16
C VAL A 94 -15.20 -20.81 -1.90
N ASN A 95 -14.32 -21.40 -2.72
CA ASN A 95 -13.36 -20.65 -3.51
C ASN A 95 -13.20 -21.17 -4.95
N ASN A 96 -14.17 -21.95 -5.43
CA ASN A 96 -14.10 -22.59 -6.76
C ASN A 96 -14.01 -21.58 -7.91
N LEU A 97 -14.42 -20.33 -7.67
CA LEU A 97 -14.38 -19.23 -8.67
C LEU A 97 -13.45 -18.09 -8.24
N GLY A 98 -12.65 -18.29 -7.19
CA GLY A 98 -11.78 -17.25 -6.63
C GLY A 98 -12.51 -16.22 -5.76
N GLN A 99 -13.67 -16.55 -5.20
CA GLN A 99 -14.47 -15.65 -4.35
C GLN A 99 -13.67 -15.06 -3.18
N LEU A 100 -12.69 -15.80 -2.66
CA LEU A 100 -11.89 -15.40 -1.52
C LEU A 100 -10.70 -14.49 -1.89
N GLY A 101 -10.46 -14.22 -3.17
CA GLY A 101 -9.39 -13.32 -3.62
C GLY A 101 -7.97 -13.84 -3.36
N ARG A 102 -7.81 -15.16 -3.14
CA ARG A 102 -6.55 -15.81 -2.76
C ARG A 102 -6.00 -16.78 -3.83
N GLY A 103 -6.46 -16.63 -5.07
CA GLY A 103 -6.24 -17.60 -6.15
C GLY A 103 -7.07 -18.87 -5.96
N THR A 104 -7.13 -19.74 -6.97
CA THR A 104 -7.92 -21.00 -6.93
C THR A 104 -7.07 -22.24 -6.66
N ASP A 105 -5.76 -22.17 -6.92
CA ASP A 105 -4.92 -23.37 -7.01
C ASP A 105 -4.05 -23.53 -5.75
N GLY A 106 -4.22 -24.67 -5.06
CA GLY A 106 -3.38 -25.06 -3.92
C GLY A 106 -4.17 -25.44 -2.66
N PRO A 107 -3.54 -26.12 -1.69
CA PRO A 107 -4.18 -26.47 -0.42
C PRO A 107 -4.51 -25.21 0.39
N GLY A 108 -5.75 -25.12 0.88
CA GLY A 108 -6.19 -24.00 1.73
C GLY A 108 -6.47 -22.70 0.97
N THR A 109 -6.72 -22.76 -0.34
CA THR A 109 -7.28 -21.64 -1.11
C THR A 109 -8.74 -21.40 -0.75
N GLY A 110 -9.50 -22.46 -0.41
CA GLY A 110 -10.84 -22.39 0.21
C GLY A 110 -10.94 -23.19 1.52
N GLY A 111 -12.15 -23.25 2.08
CA GLY A 111 -12.50 -24.04 3.26
C GLY A 111 -12.68 -23.23 4.54
N PRO A 112 -12.79 -23.91 5.70
CA PRO A 112 -13.37 -23.35 6.93
C PRO A 112 -12.42 -22.50 7.76
N ILE A 113 -11.24 -22.14 7.25
CA ILE A 113 -10.26 -21.37 8.01
C ILE A 113 -10.29 -19.93 7.48
N PRO A 114 -10.71 -18.95 8.30
CA PRO A 114 -10.55 -17.53 7.96
C PRO A 114 -9.10 -17.21 7.62
N ARG A 115 -8.90 -16.62 6.44
CA ARG A 115 -7.58 -16.22 5.97
C ARG A 115 -7.62 -14.81 5.42
N GLN A 116 -6.58 -14.04 5.71
CA GLN A 116 -6.43 -12.69 5.19
C GLN A 116 -6.32 -12.70 3.65
N VAL A 117 -7.04 -11.77 3.02
CA VAL A 117 -6.87 -11.41 1.61
C VAL A 117 -5.65 -10.50 1.51
N LEU A 118 -4.61 -10.97 0.81
CA LEU A 118 -3.34 -10.26 0.70
C LEU A 118 -3.44 -9.08 -0.29
N ASN A 119 -2.50 -8.13 -0.17
CA ASN A 119 -2.40 -6.93 -1.03
C ASN A 119 -3.66 -6.03 -1.00
N LEU A 120 -4.46 -6.16 0.06
CA LEU A 120 -5.64 -5.34 0.31
C LEU A 120 -5.53 -4.76 1.72
N SER A 121 -5.52 -3.44 1.83
CA SER A 121 -5.33 -2.71 3.08
C SER A 121 -6.14 -1.41 3.08
N GLY A 122 -6.46 -0.89 4.27
CA GLY A 122 -7.26 0.33 4.41
C GLY A 122 -8.70 0.18 3.93
N VAL A 123 -9.24 -1.05 3.88
CA VAL A 123 -10.61 -1.29 3.44
C VAL A 123 -11.60 -0.69 4.43
N THR A 124 -12.67 -0.10 3.89
CA THR A 124 -13.73 0.57 4.64
C THR A 124 -15.10 -0.10 4.49
N ALA A 125 -15.30 -0.87 3.43
CA ALA A 125 -16.52 -1.63 3.21
C ALA A 125 -16.25 -2.91 2.41
N ILE A 126 -17.08 -3.92 2.63
CA ILE A 126 -17.05 -5.22 1.96
C ILE A 126 -18.46 -5.62 1.53
N ALA A 127 -18.57 -6.37 0.44
CA ALA A 127 -19.79 -7.04 0.00
C ALA A 127 -19.46 -8.39 -0.64
N ALA A 128 -20.35 -9.36 -0.48
CA ALA A 128 -20.24 -10.69 -1.07
C ALA A 128 -21.47 -10.96 -1.95
N GLY A 129 -21.24 -11.51 -3.13
CA GLY A 129 -22.26 -11.98 -4.07
C GLY A 129 -22.27 -13.50 -4.16
N LEU A 130 -22.95 -14.05 -5.17
CA LEU A 130 -23.00 -15.50 -5.38
C LEU A 130 -21.65 -16.11 -5.79
N SER A 131 -20.81 -15.31 -6.47
CA SER A 131 -19.57 -15.78 -7.11
C SER A 131 -18.47 -14.73 -7.13
N HIS A 132 -18.65 -13.60 -6.45
CA HIS A 132 -17.70 -12.51 -6.43
C HIS A 132 -17.76 -11.77 -5.10
N SER A 133 -16.67 -11.10 -4.79
CA SER A 133 -16.51 -10.27 -3.60
C SER A 133 -16.09 -8.87 -4.02
N LEU A 134 -16.59 -7.86 -3.31
CA LEU A 134 -16.24 -6.47 -3.51
C LEU A 134 -15.67 -5.91 -2.20
N ALA A 135 -14.68 -5.05 -2.32
CA ALA A 135 -14.16 -4.26 -1.23
C ALA A 135 -13.94 -2.82 -1.70
N VAL A 136 -14.23 -1.86 -0.84
CA VAL A 136 -13.96 -0.44 -1.07
C VAL A 136 -12.84 -0.02 -0.13
N GLY A 137 -11.75 0.49 -0.70
CA GLY A 137 -10.57 0.95 0.02
C GLY A 137 -9.89 2.10 -0.71
N PRO A 138 -8.75 2.57 -0.22
CA PRO A 138 -7.97 3.61 -0.86
C PRO A 138 -7.51 3.18 -2.28
N PRO A 139 -7.14 4.14 -3.14
CA PRO A 139 -6.47 3.83 -4.39
C PRO A 139 -5.13 3.10 -4.14
N PRO A 140 -4.49 2.55 -5.17
CA PRO A 140 -3.15 1.98 -5.02
C PRO A 140 -2.18 3.00 -4.43
N THR A 141 -1.44 2.61 -3.40
CA THR A 141 -0.33 3.38 -2.86
C THR A 141 0.78 3.48 -3.92
N GLN A 142 1.21 4.70 -4.21
CA GLN A 142 2.19 5.00 -5.25
C GLN A 142 3.36 5.83 -4.74
N LEU A 143 4.54 5.51 -5.27
CA LEU A 143 5.75 6.29 -5.09
C LEU A 143 6.33 6.66 -6.45
N THR A 144 6.64 7.94 -6.63
CA THR A 144 7.36 8.43 -7.81
C THR A 144 8.73 8.96 -7.38
N VAL A 145 9.78 8.53 -8.07
CA VAL A 145 11.14 9.05 -7.89
C VAL A 145 11.51 9.89 -9.10
N ASN A 146 11.70 11.18 -8.88
CA ASN A 146 12.17 12.12 -9.89
C ASN A 146 13.68 12.29 -9.80
N LYS A 147 14.31 12.40 -10.97
CA LYS A 147 15.72 12.70 -11.13
C LYS A 147 15.88 14.08 -11.73
N ILE A 148 16.69 14.89 -11.07
CA ILE A 148 17.17 16.17 -11.59
C ILE A 148 18.70 16.11 -11.59
N LEU A 149 19.30 16.35 -12.75
CA LEU A 149 20.71 16.68 -12.85
C LEU A 149 20.80 18.18 -13.10
N VAL A 150 21.42 18.90 -12.15
CA VAL A 150 21.71 20.32 -12.28
C VAL A 150 23.03 20.43 -13.04
N HIS A 151 23.09 21.33 -14.02
CA HIS A 151 24.20 21.46 -15.00
C HIS A 151 24.47 20.16 -15.80
N PRO A 152 23.57 19.77 -16.71
CA PRO A 152 23.87 18.69 -17.65
C PRO A 152 24.95 19.16 -18.63
N ASP A 153 26.22 19.00 -18.29
CA ASP A 153 27.30 19.26 -19.24
C ASP A 153 27.15 18.35 -20.46
N HIS A 154 27.18 18.95 -21.65
CA HIS A 154 26.95 18.24 -22.90
C HIS A 154 28.12 17.32 -23.33
N HIS A 155 29.19 17.25 -22.54
CA HIS A 155 30.44 16.55 -22.92
C HIS A 155 30.68 15.20 -22.23
N HIS A 156 29.87 14.83 -21.23
CA HIS A 156 29.95 13.52 -20.59
C HIS A 156 28.57 12.93 -20.31
N LEU A 157 28.39 11.64 -20.58
CA LEU A 157 27.17 10.90 -20.26
C LEU A 157 27.06 10.71 -18.73
N ARG A 158 26.46 11.70 -18.04
CA ARG A 158 26.12 11.61 -16.62
C ARG A 158 24.79 10.87 -16.46
N LEU A 159 24.88 9.56 -16.27
CA LEU A 159 23.73 8.66 -16.22
C LEU A 159 23.60 8.06 -14.83
N PHE A 160 22.37 7.93 -14.34
CA PHE A 160 22.04 7.45 -13.01
C PHE A 160 20.98 6.36 -13.08
N ASN A 161 21.06 5.41 -12.15
CA ASN A 161 20.05 4.38 -11.97
C ASN A 161 19.26 4.69 -10.70
N LEU A 162 17.97 5.00 -10.83
CA LEU A 162 17.10 5.23 -9.69
C LEU A 162 16.79 3.91 -9.00
N GLN A 163 16.79 3.92 -7.67
CA GLN A 163 16.52 2.76 -6.85
C GLN A 163 15.42 3.02 -5.83
N VAL A 164 14.62 1.99 -5.59
CA VAL A 164 13.69 1.89 -4.46
C VAL A 164 13.99 0.58 -3.75
N ASP A 165 14.22 0.64 -2.43
CA ASP A 165 14.61 -0.50 -1.59
C ASP A 165 15.82 -1.28 -2.14
N GLY A 166 16.78 -0.54 -2.71
CA GLY A 166 17.98 -1.10 -3.34
C GLY A 166 17.75 -1.74 -4.72
N VAL A 167 16.51 -1.80 -5.21
CA VAL A 167 16.15 -2.34 -6.52
C VAL A 167 16.11 -1.22 -7.55
N THR A 168 16.80 -1.40 -8.67
CA THR A 168 16.80 -0.41 -9.76
C THR A 168 15.44 -0.37 -10.49
N VAL A 169 14.80 0.80 -10.47
CA VAL A 169 13.46 1.05 -11.07
C VAL A 169 13.53 1.86 -12.37
N ARG A 170 14.65 2.56 -12.59
CA ARG A 170 15.01 3.20 -13.86
C ARG A 170 16.51 3.13 -14.08
N VAL A 171 16.89 2.94 -15.34
CA VAL A 171 18.28 2.68 -15.73
C VAL A 171 18.77 3.83 -16.61
N ASN A 172 19.99 4.28 -16.34
CA ASN A 172 20.79 5.18 -17.16
C ASN A 172 20.05 6.43 -17.62
N ILE A 173 19.48 7.18 -16.67
CA ILE A 173 18.83 8.47 -16.94
C ILE A 173 19.71 9.63 -16.46
N ASN A 174 19.73 10.74 -17.19
CA ASN A 174 20.37 11.98 -16.74
C ASN A 174 19.38 12.84 -15.92
N SER A 175 18.12 12.85 -16.31
CA SER A 175 16.98 13.45 -15.61
C SER A 175 15.72 12.74 -16.06
N GLY A 176 14.63 12.88 -15.31
CA GLY A 176 13.36 12.23 -15.64
C GLY A 176 12.69 11.64 -14.41
N SER A 177 11.91 10.59 -14.61
CA SER A 177 11.08 10.02 -13.56
C SER A 177 10.96 8.50 -13.68
N SER A 178 10.81 7.84 -12.54
CA SER A 178 10.35 6.44 -12.48
C SER A 178 8.92 6.26 -12.95
N GLY A 179 8.16 7.35 -13.10
CA GLY A 179 6.70 7.27 -13.12
C GLY A 179 6.15 6.68 -11.80
N PRO A 180 4.84 6.49 -11.71
CA PRO A 180 4.21 5.93 -10.53
C PRO A 180 4.58 4.44 -10.37
N LEU A 181 5.19 4.11 -9.25
CA LEU A 181 5.46 2.73 -8.83
C LEU A 181 4.40 2.34 -7.80
N THR A 182 3.73 1.20 -8.00
CA THR A 182 2.81 0.68 -6.98
C THR A 182 3.61 0.02 -5.87
N MET A 183 3.39 0.49 -4.64
CA MET A 183 4.13 0.06 -3.46
C MET A 183 3.19 -0.54 -2.43
N SER A 184 3.71 -1.42 -1.58
CA SER A 184 3.02 -1.80 -0.35
C SER A 184 3.03 -0.63 0.64
N PRO A 185 2.07 -0.51 1.56
CA PRO A 185 2.19 0.43 2.67
C PRO A 185 3.36 0.09 3.59
N GLY A 186 3.96 1.11 4.20
CA GLY A 186 5.07 0.97 5.14
C GLY A 186 6.29 1.80 4.76
N ASN A 187 7.43 1.45 5.38
CA ASN A 187 8.68 2.16 5.19
C ASN A 187 9.41 1.66 3.94
N HIS A 188 9.85 2.60 3.12
CA HIS A 188 10.65 2.39 1.93
C HIS A 188 11.85 3.34 1.91
N THR A 189 12.81 3.03 1.05
CA THR A 189 14.00 3.84 0.82
C THR A 189 14.15 4.17 -0.65
N VAL A 190 14.44 5.43 -0.94
CA VAL A 190 14.74 5.94 -2.28
C VAL A 190 16.21 6.29 -2.35
N GLY A 191 16.85 5.95 -3.46
CA GLY A 191 18.23 6.30 -3.70
C GLY A 191 18.61 6.15 -5.16
N GLU A 192 19.90 6.20 -5.42
CA GLU A 192 20.43 5.96 -6.75
C GLU A 192 21.85 5.40 -6.70
N ILE A 193 22.26 4.80 -7.82
CA ILE A 193 23.65 4.43 -8.10
C ILE A 193 24.12 5.09 -9.40
N GLY A 194 25.43 5.20 -9.55
CA GLY A 194 26.05 5.62 -10.79
C GLY A 194 25.65 4.68 -11.92
N GLY A 195 25.20 5.25 -13.04
CA GLY A 195 24.95 4.54 -14.28
C GLY A 195 26.24 4.30 -15.05
N SER A 196 26.10 3.94 -16.33
CA SER A 196 27.23 3.65 -17.21
C SER A 196 28.23 4.82 -17.23
N GLY A 197 29.47 4.55 -16.79
CA GLY A 197 30.56 5.54 -16.80
C GLY A 197 30.42 6.68 -15.79
N THR A 198 29.48 6.60 -14.84
CA THR A 198 29.24 7.68 -13.86
C THR A 198 29.67 7.24 -12.45
N LEU A 199 30.57 8.02 -11.83
CA LEU A 199 30.96 7.85 -10.43
C LEU A 199 30.14 8.81 -9.55
N LEU A 200 29.39 8.28 -8.57
CA LEU A 200 28.55 9.13 -7.70
C LEU A 200 29.35 10.11 -6.84
N GLY A 201 30.59 9.80 -6.49
CA GLY A 201 31.44 10.68 -5.69
C GLY A 201 31.81 12.01 -6.36
N ALA A 202 31.51 12.17 -7.66
CA ALA A 202 31.63 13.42 -8.37
C ALA A 202 30.44 14.38 -8.15
N PHE A 203 29.41 13.96 -7.40
CA PHE A 203 28.19 14.72 -7.22
C PHE A 203 27.86 14.96 -5.76
N THR A 204 27.35 16.15 -5.46
CA THR A 204 26.58 16.35 -4.24
C THR A 204 25.15 15.92 -4.52
N ILE A 205 24.65 14.95 -3.74
CA ILE A 205 23.31 14.37 -3.89
C ILE A 205 22.42 14.94 -2.80
N VAL A 206 21.29 15.52 -3.20
CA VAL A 206 20.25 16.01 -2.29
C VAL A 206 18.97 15.22 -2.59
N ILE A 207 18.40 14.60 -1.56
CA ILE A 207 17.10 13.93 -1.63
C ILE A 207 16.08 14.75 -0.87
N GLY A 208 14.92 14.99 -1.48
CA GLY A 208 13.82 15.73 -0.86
C GLY A 208 12.46 15.42 -1.48
N GLY A 209 11.53 16.35 -1.35
CA GLY A 209 10.11 16.12 -1.64
C GLY A 209 9.43 15.46 -0.43
N ASP A 210 8.69 14.38 -0.66
CA ASP A 210 8.10 13.57 0.40
C ASP A 210 9.10 12.66 1.14
N CYS A 211 10.34 12.54 0.62
CA CYS A 211 11.41 11.76 1.23
C CYS A 211 12.23 12.61 2.22
N ALA A 212 12.70 11.96 3.29
CA ALA A 212 13.77 12.50 4.13
C ALA A 212 15.11 12.56 3.38
N ALA A 213 16.07 13.33 3.89
CA ALA A 213 17.38 13.52 3.26
C ALA A 213 18.20 12.22 3.11
N ASN A 214 17.93 11.22 3.94
CA ASN A 214 18.53 9.88 3.82
C ASN A 214 17.78 8.95 2.87
N GLY A 215 16.79 9.46 2.13
CA GLY A 215 15.95 8.69 1.21
C GLY A 215 14.80 7.93 1.85
N ALA A 216 14.61 7.99 3.18
CA ALA A 216 13.52 7.29 3.83
C ALA A 216 12.16 7.94 3.51
N VAL A 217 11.16 7.10 3.23
CA VAL A 217 9.76 7.51 3.03
C VAL A 217 8.83 6.47 3.66
N ASN A 218 7.81 6.93 4.37
CA ASN A 218 6.74 6.06 4.89
C ASN A 218 5.47 6.30 4.06
N LEU A 219 4.88 5.23 3.54
CA LEU A 219 3.69 5.26 2.71
C LEU A 219 2.50 4.70 3.47
N ALA A 220 1.44 5.51 3.64
CA ALA A 220 0.15 5.03 4.10
C ALA A 220 -0.66 4.39 2.95
N PRO A 221 -1.67 3.56 3.24
CA PRO A 221 -2.60 3.07 2.23
C PRO A 221 -3.24 4.22 1.44
N GLY A 222 -3.09 4.22 0.11
CA GLY A 222 -3.59 5.28 -0.78
C GLY A 222 -2.66 6.46 -1.01
N ASP A 223 -1.51 6.53 -0.34
CA ASP A 223 -0.57 7.63 -0.51
C ASP A 223 -0.02 7.69 -1.94
N HIS A 224 0.08 8.89 -2.49
CA HIS A 224 0.78 9.19 -3.73
C HIS A 224 1.93 10.15 -3.40
N LYS A 225 3.10 9.59 -3.08
CA LYS A 225 4.28 10.37 -2.67
C LYS A 225 5.28 10.56 -3.81
N ILE A 226 5.96 11.70 -3.79
CA ILE A 226 6.96 12.07 -4.78
C ILE A 226 8.26 12.42 -4.07
N CYS A 227 9.29 11.62 -4.34
CA CYS A 227 10.65 11.89 -3.91
C CYS A 227 11.47 12.42 -5.08
N THR A 228 12.33 13.40 -4.82
CA THR A 228 13.19 13.99 -5.83
C THR A 228 14.64 13.83 -5.42
N ILE A 229 15.44 13.22 -6.29
CA ILE A 229 16.90 13.15 -6.17
C ILE A 229 17.48 14.20 -7.10
N THR A 230 18.24 15.14 -6.53
CA THR A 230 18.92 16.21 -7.25
C THR A 230 20.42 16.04 -7.11
N ASN A 231 21.11 15.95 -8.24
CA ASN A 231 22.57 15.92 -8.26
C ASN A 231 23.12 17.25 -8.76
N TYR A 232 24.10 17.75 -8.02
CA TYR A 232 24.91 18.89 -8.36
C TYR A 232 26.31 18.37 -8.73
N ASP A 233 26.75 18.61 -9.96
CA ASP A 233 28.11 18.23 -10.39
C ASP A 233 29.13 19.04 -9.59
N THR A 234 30.00 18.35 -8.83
CA THR A 234 31.04 18.99 -8.01
C THR A 234 32.38 19.06 -8.74
N LEU A 235 32.50 18.36 -9.87
CA LEU A 235 33.66 18.37 -10.75
C LEU A 235 33.42 19.29 -11.94
N GLY A 236 32.74 20.42 -11.73
CA GLY A 236 32.58 21.45 -12.75
C GLY A 236 33.94 21.86 -13.31
N ASP A 237 34.36 21.21 -14.38
CA ASP A 237 35.14 21.84 -15.42
C ASP A 237 34.21 22.96 -15.90
N CYS A 238 34.31 24.13 -15.28
CA CYS A 238 33.64 25.35 -15.72
C CYS A 238 34.57 25.92 -16.83
N PRO A 239 34.48 25.51 -18.12
CA PRO A 239 35.29 26.13 -19.16
C PRO A 239 34.95 27.62 -19.20
N SER A 240 35.98 28.43 -19.41
CA SER A 240 35.92 29.90 -19.45
C SER A 240 34.57 30.45 -19.98
N GLY A 241 33.72 30.92 -19.05
CA GLY A 241 32.45 31.59 -19.36
C GLY A 241 31.16 31.01 -18.76
N GLN A 242 31.19 29.96 -17.92
CA GLN A 242 29.99 29.39 -17.28
C GLN A 242 29.91 29.56 -15.76
N HIS A 243 28.75 29.20 -15.20
CA HIS A 243 28.39 29.40 -13.79
C HIS A 243 28.54 28.11 -12.97
N CYS A 244 29.02 28.24 -11.73
CA CYS A 244 29.21 27.16 -10.77
C CYS A 244 28.28 27.46 -9.55
N CYS A 245 27.56 26.46 -8.99
CA CYS A 245 26.61 26.68 -7.88
C CYS A 245 26.72 25.62 -6.78
N GLY A 246 26.54 26.06 -5.53
CA GLY A 246 26.54 25.23 -4.35
C GLY A 246 25.18 24.57 -4.05
N PRO A 247 25.14 23.59 -3.14
CA PRO A 247 23.90 22.98 -2.68
C PRO A 247 22.96 24.03 -2.07
N GLY A 248 21.74 24.13 -2.60
CA GLY A 248 20.74 25.10 -2.14
C GLY A 248 20.68 26.39 -2.96
N GLU A 249 21.62 26.62 -3.88
CA GLU A 249 21.59 27.76 -4.79
C GLU A 249 20.68 27.45 -5.99
N GLY A 250 19.70 28.32 -6.24
CA GLY A 250 18.87 28.24 -7.44
C GLY A 250 19.63 28.65 -8.71
N GLN A 251 19.07 28.43 -9.90
CA GLN A 251 19.71 28.85 -11.17
C GLN A 251 20.10 30.35 -11.23
N GLN A 252 19.44 31.20 -10.43
CA GLN A 252 19.70 32.63 -10.36
C GLN A 252 20.84 33.00 -9.38
N GLU A 253 21.24 32.08 -8.49
CA GLU A 253 22.28 32.29 -7.47
C GLU A 253 23.63 31.71 -7.89
N CYS A 254 23.69 31.07 -9.06
CA CYS A 254 24.90 30.49 -9.61
C CYS A 254 25.98 31.57 -9.89
N GLN A 255 27.13 31.45 -9.24
CA GLN A 255 28.28 32.35 -9.39
C GLN A 255 28.96 32.16 -10.74
N ARG A 256 29.57 33.21 -11.29
CA ARG A 256 30.18 33.20 -12.63
C ARG A 256 31.67 32.89 -12.52
N CYS A 257 32.17 31.87 -13.21
CA CYS A 257 33.56 31.45 -13.07
C CYS A 257 34.53 32.42 -13.71
N ILE A 258 35.58 32.79 -12.97
CA ILE A 258 36.64 33.67 -13.44
C ILE A 258 37.89 32.83 -13.72
N SER A 259 38.01 32.37 -14.97
CA SER A 259 39.20 31.73 -15.56
C SER A 259 39.66 30.40 -14.93
N ASP A 260 40.72 29.80 -15.51
CA ASP A 260 41.21 28.42 -15.28
C ASP A 260 41.73 28.12 -13.86
N VAL A 261 41.44 28.98 -12.90
CA VAL A 261 41.70 28.78 -11.47
C VAL A 261 40.34 28.69 -10.80
N GLN A 262 40.07 27.54 -10.19
CA GLN A 262 38.80 27.12 -9.57
C GLN A 262 38.33 28.03 -8.42
N GLU A 263 38.13 29.32 -8.65
CA GLU A 263 37.62 30.28 -7.67
C GLU A 263 36.29 30.85 -8.18
N CYS A 264 35.22 30.62 -7.40
CA CYS A 264 33.90 31.19 -7.63
C CYS A 264 33.79 32.55 -6.91
N GLN A 265 33.28 33.58 -7.59
CA GLN A 265 32.97 34.92 -7.02
C GLN A 265 31.48 35.21 -7.10
#